data_AF-A0A356X5H9-F1
#
_entry.id   AF-A0A356X5H9-F1
#
_cell.length_a   1.000
_cell.length_b   1.000
_cell.length_c   1.000
_cell.angle_alpha   90.00
_cell.angle_beta   90.00
_cell.angle_gamma   90.00
#
_symmetry.space_group_name_H-M   'P 1'
#
loop_
_entity.id
_entity.type
_entity.pdbx_description
1 polymer ?
#
loop_
_entity_poly.entity_id
_entity_poly.type
_entity_poly.pdbx_seq_one_letter_code
_entity_poly.pdbx_strand_id
1 'polypeptide(L)'
;MKNILTTGLVTLLLWGCAQKEVFKPYTIQPEASITQAEQFDLKDIRLLDGPFKTAMKKDGEYLKFLDADRLLAPYWKEAGVDPEAENYGGWENTGLDGHTLGHYLSSVSMMYAATGEMEYKS
;
A
#
# COMPACT_ATOMS: atom_id res chain seq x y z
N MET A 1 80.94 14.62 28.35
CA MET A 1 80.86 13.94 27.03
C MET A 1 81.06 12.45 27.24
N LYS A 2 80.30 11.62 26.51
CA LYS A 2 80.23 10.15 26.53
C LYS A 2 79.12 9.60 27.46
N ASN A 3 78.13 8.95 26.83
CA ASN A 3 77.18 7.96 27.37
C ASN A 3 75.68 8.31 27.41
N ILE A 4 75.23 9.44 26.85
CA ILE A 4 73.77 9.68 26.68
C ILE A 4 73.26 9.26 25.29
N LEU A 5 74.16 9.07 24.30
CA LEU A 5 73.77 8.70 22.93
C LEU A 5 73.55 7.20 22.71
N THR A 6 73.99 6.33 23.62
CA THR A 6 73.98 4.87 23.43
C THR A 6 72.73 4.17 23.98
N THR A 7 71.95 4.83 24.84
CA THR A 7 70.74 4.23 25.44
C THR A 7 69.47 4.46 24.63
N GLY A 8 69.44 5.45 23.73
CA GLY A 8 68.25 5.77 22.92
C GLY A 8 68.07 4.91 21.66
N LEU A 9 69.14 4.30 21.15
CA LEU A 9 69.11 3.54 19.89
C LEU A 9 68.66 2.09 20.06
N VAL A 10 68.80 1.50 21.25
CA VAL A 10 68.47 0.09 21.51
C VAL A 10 66.98 -0.11 21.80
N THR A 11 66.29 0.89 22.34
CA THR A 11 64.84 0.83 22.61
C THR A 11 63.97 0.97 21.35
N LEU A 12 64.48 1.57 20.26
CA LEU A 12 63.73 1.70 19.01
C LEU A 12 63.71 0.42 18.15
N LEU A 13 64.69 -0.48 18.32
CA LEU A 13 64.82 -1.69 17.50
C LEU A 13 63.97 -2.88 17.99
N LEU A 14 63.53 -2.88 19.24
CA LEU A 14 62.73 -3.98 19.82
C LEU A 14 61.21 -3.78 19.71
N TRP A 15 60.74 -2.59 19.33
CA TRP A 15 59.31 -2.30 19.18
C TRP A 15 58.79 -2.45 17.74
N GLY A 16 59.68 -2.55 16.75
CA GLY A 16 59.29 -2.65 15.34
C GLY A 16 58.78 -4.03 14.90
N CYS A 17 59.02 -5.10 15.66
CA CYS A 17 58.70 -6.47 15.23
C CYS A 17 57.33 -7.01 15.70
N ALA A 18 56.57 -6.27 16.52
CA ALA A 18 55.38 -6.80 17.20
C ALA A 18 54.02 -6.39 16.60
N GLN A 19 53.94 -5.38 15.72
CA GLN A 19 52.68 -5.05 15.05
C GLN A 19 52.55 -5.82 13.73
N LYS A 20 52.22 -7.11 13.85
CA LYS A 20 51.43 -7.77 12.82
C LYS A 20 50.00 -7.31 13.03
N GLU A 21 49.62 -6.21 12.39
CA GLU A 21 48.21 -5.89 12.20
C GLU A 21 47.60 -7.06 11.42
N VAL A 22 47.00 -8.01 12.15
CA VAL A 22 46.24 -9.09 11.56
C VAL A 22 45.07 -8.42 10.87
N PHE A 23 45.12 -8.35 9.54
CA PHE A 23 44.00 -7.91 8.72
C PHE A 23 42.81 -8.80 9.07
N LYS A 24 41.93 -8.30 9.94
CA LYS A 24 40.63 -8.91 10.17
C LYS A 24 39.82 -8.58 8.92
N PRO A 25 39.49 -9.56 8.06
CA PRO A 25 38.63 -9.29 6.93
C PRO A 25 37.33 -8.70 7.49
N TYR A 26 36.93 -7.55 6.95
CA TYR A 26 35.61 -7.01 7.22
C TYR A 26 34.60 -8.02 6.65
N THR A 27 34.06 -8.86 7.52
CA THR A 27 32.94 -9.73 7.17
C THR A 27 31.75 -8.82 6.92
N ILE A 28 31.33 -8.72 5.66
CA ILE A 28 30.03 -8.14 5.30
C ILE A 28 28.99 -8.99 6.07
N GLN A 29 28.47 -8.45 7.17
CA GLN A 29 27.26 -8.99 7.77
C GLN A 29 26.19 -8.89 6.68
N PRO A 30 25.47 -9.97 6.33
CA PRO A 30 24.38 -9.85 5.38
C PRO A 30 23.48 -8.71 5.84
N GLU A 31 23.25 -7.75 4.95
CA GLU A 31 22.30 -6.67 5.16
C GLU A 31 21.00 -7.28 5.70
N ALA A 32 20.45 -6.66 6.73
CA ALA A 32 19.25 -7.14 7.41
C ALA A 32 18.21 -7.61 6.39
N SER A 33 17.65 -8.79 6.65
CA SER A 33 16.57 -9.42 5.88
C SER A 33 15.66 -8.37 5.27
N ILE A 34 15.51 -8.37 3.94
CA ILE A 34 14.55 -7.50 3.25
C ILE A 34 13.18 -7.76 3.88
N THR A 35 12.70 -6.83 4.69
CA THR A 35 11.37 -6.92 5.28
C THR A 35 10.37 -6.79 4.15
N GLN A 36 9.44 -7.74 4.04
CA GLN A 36 8.40 -7.69 3.02
C GLN A 36 7.58 -6.41 3.18
N ALA A 37 7.40 -5.67 2.08
CA ALA A 37 6.56 -4.47 2.10
C ALA A 37 5.08 -4.85 2.28
N GLU A 38 4.38 -4.09 3.11
CA GLU A 38 2.95 -4.23 3.35
C GLU A 38 2.17 -3.04 2.75
N GLN A 39 0.90 -3.26 2.44
CA GLN A 39 0.00 -2.21 1.98
C GLN A 39 -0.60 -1.46 3.18
N PHE A 40 -0.93 -0.18 3.00
CA PHE A 40 -1.72 0.56 3.97
C PHE A 40 -3.21 0.33 3.73
N ASP A 41 -4.00 0.27 4.80
CA ASP A 41 -5.45 0.30 4.69
C ASP A 41 -5.91 1.65 4.10
N LEU A 42 -6.99 1.64 3.31
CA LEU A 42 -7.58 2.88 2.75
C LEU A 42 -8.00 3.89 3.84
N LYS A 43 -8.36 3.40 5.03
CA LYS A 43 -8.73 4.25 6.17
C LYS A 43 -7.55 5.04 6.74
N ASP A 44 -6.32 4.58 6.49
CA ASP A 44 -5.09 5.17 7.02
C ASP A 44 -4.44 6.16 6.04
N ILE A 45 -4.96 6.24 4.80
CA ILE A 45 -4.46 7.14 3.76
C ILE A 45 -5.52 8.18 3.40
N ARG A 46 -5.15 9.47 3.43
CA ARG A 46 -6.03 10.57 3.02
C ARG A 46 -5.43 11.32 1.84
N LEU A 47 -6.17 11.32 0.73
CA LEU A 47 -5.83 12.15 -0.42
C LEU A 47 -5.99 13.63 -0.04
N LEU A 48 -4.91 14.38 -0.26
CA LEU A 48 -4.91 15.84 -0.21
C LEU A 48 -5.45 16.42 -1.51
N ASP A 49 -5.61 17.75 -1.55
CA ASP A 49 -6.05 18.43 -2.77
C ASP A 49 -5.11 18.15 -3.95
N GLY A 50 -5.70 17.78 -5.08
CA GLY A 50 -4.96 17.35 -6.26
C GLY A 50 -5.81 16.50 -7.20
N PRO A 51 -5.24 16.06 -8.34
CA PRO A 51 -5.99 15.35 -9.38
C PRO A 51 -6.64 14.05 -8.89
N PHE A 52 -6.00 13.31 -7.98
CA PHE A 52 -6.56 12.07 -7.42
C PHE A 52 -7.76 12.31 -6.52
N LYS A 53 -7.74 13.38 -5.70
CA LYS A 53 -8.89 13.76 -4.89
C LYS A 53 -10.06 14.22 -5.77
N THR A 54 -9.77 14.94 -6.86
CA THR A 54 -10.77 15.32 -7.86
C THR A 54 -11.40 14.09 -8.52
N ALA A 55 -10.59 13.12 -8.94
CA ALA A 55 -11.06 11.87 -9.53
C ALA A 55 -11.93 11.08 -8.54
N MET A 56 -11.49 10.94 -7.29
CA MET A 56 -12.25 10.25 -6.23
C MET A 56 -13.59 10.92 -5.96
N LYS A 57 -13.65 12.26 -5.92
CA LYS A 57 -14.92 12.99 -5.78
C LYS A 57 -15.84 12.74 -6.97
N LYS A 58 -15.28 12.72 -8.19
CA LYS A 58 -16.08 12.48 -9.40
C LYS A 58 -16.65 11.06 -9.45
N ASP A 59 -15.86 10.09 -9.00
CA ASP A 59 -16.31 8.71 -8.83
C ASP A 59 -17.43 8.62 -7.78
N GLY A 60 -17.27 9.28 -6.64
CA GLY A 60 -18.32 9.37 -5.61
C GLY A 60 -19.62 10.00 -6.12
N GLU A 61 -19.55 11.06 -6.93
CA GLU A 61 -20.73 11.63 -7.61
C GLU A 61 -21.40 10.61 -8.53
N TYR A 62 -20.61 9.81 -9.26
CA TYR A 62 -21.14 8.78 -10.15
C TYR A 62 -21.81 7.64 -9.35
N LEU A 63 -21.19 7.18 -8.27
CA LEU A 63 -21.78 6.16 -7.39
C LEU A 63 -23.13 6.61 -6.82
N LYS A 64 -23.26 7.90 -6.48
CA LYS A 64 -24.52 8.47 -5.99
C LYS A 64 -25.58 8.72 -7.07
N PHE A 65 -25.15 8.78 -8.32
CA PHE A 65 -26.06 8.90 -9.46
C PHE A 65 -26.70 7.55 -9.83
N LEU A 66 -26.03 6.44 -9.52
CA LEU A 66 -26.56 5.11 -9.76
C LEU A 66 -27.73 4.79 -8.83
N ASP A 67 -28.74 4.15 -9.40
CA ASP A 67 -29.94 3.69 -8.72
C ASP A 67 -29.73 2.24 -8.27
N ALA A 68 -29.66 2.04 -6.95
CA ALA A 68 -29.38 0.73 -6.35
C ALA A 68 -30.50 -0.29 -6.63
N ASP A 69 -31.76 0.14 -6.70
CA ASP A 69 -32.90 -0.75 -6.93
C ASP A 69 -32.86 -1.33 -8.34
N ARG A 70 -32.42 -0.53 -9.31
CA ARG A 70 -32.18 -1.00 -10.69
C ARG A 70 -31.01 -1.95 -10.82
N LEU A 71 -29.97 -1.77 -10.01
CA LEU A 71 -28.83 -2.70 -9.93
C LEU A 71 -29.20 -4.01 -9.24
N LEU A 72 -30.16 -3.98 -8.31
CA LEU A 72 -30.69 -5.15 -7.61
C LEU A 72 -31.73 -5.92 -8.42
N ALA A 73 -32.40 -5.28 -9.38
CA ALA A 73 -33.47 -5.87 -10.17
C ALA A 73 -33.15 -7.26 -10.78
N PRO A 74 -31.95 -7.52 -11.37
CA PRO A 74 -31.59 -8.85 -11.85
C PRO A 74 -31.64 -9.92 -10.76
N TYR A 75 -31.12 -9.60 -9.57
CA TYR A 75 -31.05 -10.54 -8.45
C TYR A 75 -32.43 -10.90 -7.91
N TRP A 76 -33.36 -9.94 -7.86
CA TRP A 76 -34.72 -10.21 -7.41
C TRP A 76 -35.46 -11.10 -8.40
N LYS A 77 -35.32 -10.84 -9.71
CA LYS A 77 -35.88 -11.70 -10.77
C LYS A 77 -35.39 -13.14 -10.65
N GLU A 78 -34.08 -13.33 -10.49
CA GLU A 78 -33.49 -14.66 -10.31
C GLU A 78 -33.91 -15.33 -8.99
N ALA A 79 -34.23 -14.55 -7.97
CA ALA A 79 -34.81 -15.04 -6.72
C ALA A 79 -36.33 -15.31 -6.80
N GLY A 80 -36.98 -15.06 -7.93
CA GLY A 80 -38.43 -15.19 -8.10
C GLY A 80 -39.24 -14.12 -7.38
N VAL A 81 -38.63 -12.95 -7.12
CA VAL A 81 -39.24 -11.79 -6.47
C VAL A 81 -39.45 -10.69 -7.52
N ASP A 82 -40.61 -10.03 -7.49
CA ASP A 82 -40.89 -8.91 -8.39
C ASP A 82 -39.99 -7.71 -8.02
N PRO A 83 -39.16 -7.20 -8.95
CA PRO A 83 -38.24 -6.11 -8.69
C PRO A 83 -38.95 -4.78 -8.47
N GLU A 84 -38.44 -3.95 -7.54
CA GLU A 84 -38.93 -2.59 -7.30
C GLU A 84 -38.64 -1.61 -8.45
N ALA A 85 -37.65 -1.93 -9.30
CA ALA A 85 -37.28 -1.15 -10.46
C ALA A 85 -36.90 -2.02 -11.66
N GLU A 86 -36.92 -1.47 -12.87
CA GLU A 86 -36.44 -2.17 -14.06
C GLU A 86 -34.91 -2.21 -14.10
N ASN A 87 -34.35 -3.29 -14.68
CA ASN A 87 -32.92 -3.39 -14.95
C ASN A 87 -32.41 -2.12 -15.67
N TYR A 88 -31.13 -1.84 -15.46
CA TYR A 88 -30.42 -0.95 -16.37
C TYR A 88 -30.40 -1.51 -17.80
N GLY A 89 -30.30 -0.61 -18.79
CA GLY A 89 -30.10 -1.00 -20.18
C GLY A 89 -28.67 -1.46 -20.45
N GLY A 90 -28.35 -1.66 -21.74
CA GLY A 90 -27.02 -2.10 -22.14
C GLY A 90 -26.73 -3.52 -21.63
N TRP A 91 -25.52 -3.74 -21.10
CA TRP A 91 -25.08 -5.07 -20.66
C TRP A 91 -25.90 -5.64 -19.49
N GLU A 92 -26.53 -4.78 -18.69
CA GLU A 92 -27.46 -5.15 -17.61
C GLU A 92 -28.83 -5.66 -18.12
N ASN A 93 -29.02 -5.75 -19.44
CA ASN A 93 -30.19 -6.37 -20.07
C ASN A 93 -29.84 -7.18 -21.34
N THR A 94 -28.55 -7.52 -21.52
CA THR A 94 -28.09 -8.30 -22.70
C THR A 94 -27.18 -9.47 -22.31
N GLY A 95 -27.39 -10.06 -21.14
CA GLY A 95 -26.72 -11.30 -20.69
C GLY A 95 -25.52 -11.13 -19.77
N LEU A 96 -25.29 -9.93 -19.24
CA LEU A 96 -24.35 -9.68 -18.14
C LEU A 96 -25.05 -9.04 -16.92
N ASP A 97 -26.37 -9.14 -16.86
CA ASP A 97 -27.17 -8.57 -15.79
C ASP A 97 -26.72 -9.02 -14.39
N GLY A 98 -26.66 -8.05 -13.49
CA GLY A 98 -26.19 -8.21 -12.13
C GLY A 98 -24.68 -8.02 -11.93
N HIS A 99 -23.86 -8.04 -13.00
CA HIS A 99 -22.41 -7.91 -12.85
C HIS A 99 -21.99 -6.55 -12.26
N THR A 100 -22.71 -5.47 -12.62
CA THR A 100 -22.39 -4.12 -12.16
C THR A 100 -22.64 -3.96 -10.66
N LEU A 101 -23.66 -4.62 -10.09
CA LEU A 101 -23.94 -4.50 -8.65
C LEU A 101 -22.76 -4.97 -7.80
N GLY A 102 -22.07 -6.05 -8.20
CA GLY A 102 -20.89 -6.53 -7.47
C GLY A 102 -19.75 -5.51 -7.44
N HIS A 103 -19.53 -4.84 -8.58
CA HIS A 103 -18.56 -3.73 -8.65
C HIS A 103 -19.03 -2.52 -7.85
N TYR A 104 -20.31 -2.17 -7.93
CA TYR A 104 -20.90 -1.06 -7.18
C TYR A 104 -20.68 -1.23 -5.67
N LEU A 105 -21.01 -2.41 -5.12
CA LEU A 105 -20.82 -2.74 -3.71
C LEU A 105 -19.35 -2.64 -3.28
N SER A 106 -18.43 -3.11 -4.13
CA SER A 106 -17.00 -2.98 -3.89
C SER A 106 -16.57 -1.51 -3.85
N SER A 107 -17.04 -0.71 -4.81
CA SER A 107 -16.71 0.71 -4.94
C SER A 107 -17.24 1.54 -3.77
N VAL A 108 -18.51 1.37 -3.35
CA VAL A 108 -19.04 2.11 -2.20
C VAL A 108 -18.35 1.70 -0.90
N SER A 109 -18.01 0.42 -0.73
CA SER A 109 -17.23 -0.06 0.43
C SER A 109 -15.85 0.58 0.50
N MET A 110 -15.14 0.65 -0.65
CA MET A 110 -13.83 1.30 -0.73
C MET A 110 -13.93 2.82 -0.53
N MET A 111 -14.97 3.46 -1.07
CA MET A 111 -15.22 4.89 -0.89
C MET A 111 -15.47 5.20 0.59
N TYR A 112 -16.30 4.41 1.27
CA TYR A 112 -16.52 4.53 2.72
C TYR A 112 -15.22 4.37 3.51
N ALA A 113 -14.39 3.38 3.17
CA ALA A 113 -13.11 3.19 3.84
C ALA A 113 -12.15 4.38 3.64
N ALA A 114 -12.14 4.97 2.43
CA ALA A 114 -11.27 6.09 2.08
C ALA A 114 -11.75 7.45 2.64
N THR A 115 -13.05 7.67 2.80
CA THR A 115 -13.61 8.98 3.18
C THR A 115 -14.24 9.00 4.58
N GLY A 116 -14.78 7.88 5.04
CA GLY A 116 -15.61 7.79 6.24
C GLY A 116 -17.01 8.41 6.08
N GLU A 117 -17.40 8.79 4.85
CA GLU A 117 -18.68 9.45 4.59
C GLU A 117 -19.83 8.43 4.69
N MET A 118 -20.77 8.68 5.61
CA MET A 118 -21.85 7.75 5.96
C MET A 118 -22.79 7.42 4.79
N GLU A 119 -22.84 8.27 3.77
CA GLU A 119 -23.63 8.01 2.55
C GLU A 119 -23.20 6.74 1.80
N TYR A 120 -21.95 6.29 1.97
CA TYR A 120 -21.43 5.06 1.33
C TYR A 120 -21.51 3.82 2.24
N LYS A 121 -22.09 3.92 3.45
CA LYS A 121 -22.15 2.84 4.44
C LYS A 121 -23.40 1.96 4.33
N SER A 122 -24.15 2.08 3.23
CA SER A 122 -25.45 1.41 3.00
C SER A 122 -25.39 -0.10 3.23
#